data_AF-X5QM49-F1
#
_entry.id   AF-X5QM49-F1
#
_cell.length_a   1.000
_cell.length_b   1.000
_cell.length_c   1.000
_cell.angle_alpha   90.00
_cell.angle_beta   90.00
_cell.angle_gamma   90.00
#
_symmetry.space_group_name_H-M   'P 1'
#
loop_
_entity.id
_entity.type
_entity.pdbx_description
1 polymer ?
#
loop_
_entity_poly.entity_id
_entity_poly.type
_entity_poly.pdbx_seq_one_letter_code
_entity_poly.pdbx_strand_id
1 'polypeptide(L)'
;MRAKLPSVGKLLKRRARTGEDGSIVVEGARKATGGKAKTRIVMTMAVFFGIYSTIAGRLVYLGFQSPDMSNGPQSRVTASRPDIVDRNGEVLATDIKTASLFAEPRRIVDADEAIEKLSTILPDIDPEQTYHKLKSGAGFVWLQRQLTPKQQADIMQLGIPGIGFRTEKRRFYPAGVTSSYIVGLTNIDNQGISGMEKYIDEQGLSDLQASGLAIARDLKPVQLSIDLRVQHVVRDEIAAGLERYRAMGAGAVVLNIKTGEVVAMASVPDFDPNNPFNAQDKDRLNRMSAGLYEMGSTFKSFTSAMALDSGKANMNSRFDASHPIRVGHQAIHDFHGKNRVLSLPEVFLYSSNIGSAREAEMVGIEGHREFLHRLGLLDRMQTELPEVARPTEPKVWKQVNSFTIAFGHGVSTTPLQAAVGCAALMQGYLIPPTFLVRSEQDAMAVAKRVVSEKTVEGMRYLYTLNAEKGSARNARAPGYRVGGKTGTAEKVINGRYSKELNFNTFVAAFPMDDPQYLVFTIADAPHPEKPGMTDVAANNAGVMAGNIIRRAAAMLGVKPDFSHENGATLVSYQ
;
A
#
# COMPACT_ATOMS: atom_id res chain seq x y z
N MET A 1 65.66 42.24 2.03
CA MET A 1 64.52 41.34 1.78
C MET A 1 63.70 41.24 3.07
N ARG A 2 62.36 41.37 2.98
CA ARG A 2 61.32 41.15 4.02
C ARG A 2 61.09 42.19 5.15
N ALA A 3 59.92 42.85 5.02
CA ALA A 3 58.76 42.91 5.93
C ALA A 3 58.88 43.36 7.41
N LYS A 4 58.12 44.41 7.79
CA LYS A 4 56.94 44.41 8.71
C LYS A 4 56.45 45.86 9.02
N LEU A 5 55.13 46.01 9.21
CA LEU A 5 54.36 47.16 9.78
C LEU A 5 54.84 47.55 11.21
N PRO A 6 54.51 48.74 11.84
CA PRO A 6 53.14 49.32 11.96
C PRO A 6 52.95 50.87 12.20
N SER A 7 51.67 51.31 12.14
CA SER A 7 50.89 52.40 12.80
C SER A 7 51.42 53.83 13.13
N VAL A 8 50.43 54.74 13.29
CA VAL A 8 50.42 56.11 13.88
C VAL A 8 50.85 57.22 12.90
N GLY A 9 50.15 58.32 12.63
CA GLY A 9 49.17 59.13 13.38
C GLY A 9 49.75 60.56 13.51
N LYS A 10 49.12 61.56 12.88
CA LYS A 10 49.45 63.00 12.92
C LYS A 10 48.19 63.76 12.44
N LEU A 11 47.81 64.95 12.86
CA LEU A 11 48.36 65.98 13.73
C LEU A 11 47.19 66.98 13.94
N LEU A 12 47.11 67.67 15.09
CA LEU A 12 47.16 69.15 15.14
C LEU A 12 46.93 69.66 16.56
N LYS A 13 47.64 70.75 16.84
CA LYS A 13 48.13 71.27 18.11
C LYS A 13 47.43 72.60 18.42
N ARG A 14 47.24 72.86 19.73
CA ARG A 14 47.33 74.18 20.43
C ARG A 14 46.32 75.27 19.99
N ARG A 15 45.83 76.19 20.82
CA ARG A 15 46.20 76.68 22.16
C ARG A 15 45.04 77.53 22.73
N ALA A 16 44.95 77.63 24.06
CA ALA A 16 44.02 78.45 24.82
C ALA A 16 44.44 79.94 24.95
N ARG A 17 43.51 80.80 25.40
CA ARG A 17 43.64 81.83 26.48
C ARG A 17 42.31 82.62 26.59
N THR A 18 41.51 82.49 27.65
CA THR A 18 41.54 83.16 28.99
C THR A 18 41.28 84.67 28.97
N GLY A 19 40.34 85.14 29.80
CA GLY A 19 40.36 86.50 30.34
C GLY A 19 38.97 87.10 30.61
N GLU A 20 38.67 87.28 31.89
CA GLU A 20 37.47 87.83 32.52
C GLU A 20 37.25 89.35 32.35
N ASP A 21 36.02 89.75 32.68
CA ASP A 21 35.55 90.98 33.35
C ASP A 21 35.72 92.37 32.72
N GLY A 22 34.59 93.08 32.65
CA GLY A 22 34.53 94.50 32.27
C GLY A 22 33.11 94.98 32.01
N SER A 23 32.49 95.53 33.04
CA SER A 23 31.12 96.04 33.19
C SER A 23 30.78 97.33 32.42
N ILE A 24 29.45 97.61 32.32
CA ILE A 24 28.78 98.94 32.19
C ILE A 24 28.74 99.53 30.76
N VAL A 25 27.66 100.08 30.17
CA VAL A 25 26.19 100.24 30.37
C VAL A 25 25.72 101.07 29.12
N VAL A 26 24.53 100.76 28.57
CA VAL A 26 23.48 101.65 27.95
C VAL A 26 23.95 102.77 26.99
N GLU A 27 23.42 103.08 25.80
CA GLU A 27 22.14 102.99 25.08
C GLU A 27 22.53 103.20 23.59
N GLY A 28 21.94 102.57 22.58
CA GLY A 28 20.60 102.90 22.10
C GLY A 28 20.64 103.70 20.79
N ALA A 29 20.64 103.01 19.64
CA ALA A 29 20.14 103.58 18.39
C ALA A 29 19.65 102.47 17.44
N ARG A 30 18.32 102.43 17.30
CA ARG A 30 17.53 101.56 16.41
C ARG A 30 18.16 101.37 15.02
N LYS A 31 18.17 100.12 14.53
CA LYS A 31 17.99 99.83 13.10
C LYS A 31 17.37 98.45 12.82
N ALA A 32 16.07 98.49 12.53
CA ALA A 32 15.31 97.69 11.58
C ALA A 32 15.88 96.34 11.10
N THR A 33 15.38 95.23 11.65
CA THR A 33 15.19 93.94 10.94
C THR A 33 13.96 93.17 11.45
N GLY A 34 12.83 93.84 11.66
CA GLY A 34 11.62 93.25 12.27
C GLY A 34 10.75 92.35 11.38
N GLY A 35 11.07 92.16 10.10
CA GLY A 35 10.22 91.37 9.17
C GLY A 35 10.77 89.99 8.80
N LYS A 36 12.07 89.89 8.50
CA LYS A 36 12.66 88.68 7.87
C LYS A 36 12.86 87.51 8.85
N ALA A 37 13.03 87.77 10.15
CA ALA A 37 13.17 86.72 11.15
C ALA A 37 11.83 86.02 11.45
N LYS A 38 10.73 86.79 11.58
CA LYS A 38 9.38 86.24 11.78
C LYS A 38 8.94 85.37 10.61
N THR A 39 9.16 85.81 9.36
CA THR A 39 8.80 85.02 8.18
C THR A 39 9.61 83.72 8.09
N ARG A 40 10.90 83.75 8.44
CA ARG A 40 11.75 82.54 8.48
C ARG A 40 11.30 81.56 9.56
N ILE A 41 10.96 82.03 10.76
CA ILE A 41 10.47 81.18 11.84
C ILE A 41 9.13 80.52 11.45
N VAL A 42 8.21 81.28 10.85
CA VAL A 42 6.92 80.74 10.39
C VAL A 42 7.11 79.72 9.25
N MET A 43 8.02 79.97 8.30
CA MET A 43 8.38 79.00 7.26
C MET A 43 8.97 77.72 7.85
N THR A 44 9.90 77.83 8.81
CA THR A 44 10.49 76.66 9.46
C THR A 44 9.45 75.87 10.24
N MET A 45 8.54 76.54 10.96
CA MET A 45 7.43 75.89 11.65
C MET A 45 6.48 75.20 10.67
N ALA A 46 6.17 75.80 9.52
CA ALA A 46 5.33 75.19 8.50
C ALA A 46 5.98 73.94 7.89
N VAL A 47 7.29 73.97 7.66
CA VAL A 47 8.06 72.80 7.17
C VAL A 47 8.06 71.68 8.20
N PHE A 48 8.36 71.99 9.47
CA PHE A 48 8.32 70.99 10.55
C PHE A 48 6.91 70.43 10.75
N PHE A 49 5.89 71.28 10.72
CA PHE A 49 4.49 70.84 10.81
C PHE A 49 4.11 69.93 9.65
N GLY A 50 4.56 70.23 8.42
CA GLY A 50 4.37 69.37 7.26
C GLY A 50 5.04 68.01 7.44
N ILE A 51 6.28 67.97 7.90
CA ILE A 51 7.02 66.72 8.16
C ILE A 51 6.30 65.88 9.22
N TYR A 52 5.95 66.48 10.37
CA TYR A 52 5.26 65.76 11.44
C TYR A 52 3.86 65.31 11.04
N SER A 53 3.13 66.11 10.26
CA SER A 53 1.81 65.71 9.73
C SER A 53 1.92 64.53 8.77
N THR A 54 2.99 64.48 7.96
CA THR A 54 3.24 63.35 7.04
C THR A 54 3.57 62.08 7.82
N ILE A 55 4.38 62.18 8.87
CA ILE A 55 4.71 61.05 9.75
C ILE A 55 3.47 60.57 10.50
N ALA A 56 2.68 61.48 11.08
CA ALA A 56 1.45 61.15 11.80
C ALA A 56 0.42 60.49 10.85
N GLY A 57 0.22 61.05 9.66
CA GLY A 57 -0.65 60.46 8.65
C GLY A 57 -0.17 59.07 8.22
N ARG A 58 1.14 58.86 8.07
CA ARG A 58 1.71 57.54 7.77
C ARG A 58 1.53 56.55 8.92
N LEU A 59 1.67 56.98 10.16
CA LEU A 59 1.44 56.15 11.35
C LEU A 59 -0.02 55.76 11.51
N VAL A 60 -0.95 56.69 11.26
CA VAL A 60 -2.39 56.40 11.27
C VAL A 60 -2.74 55.42 10.14
N TYR A 61 -2.22 55.66 8.93
CA TYR A 61 -2.37 54.73 7.80
C TYR A 61 -1.84 53.33 8.13
N LEU A 62 -0.65 53.24 8.74
CA LEU A 62 -0.05 51.96 9.16
C LEU A 62 -0.77 51.35 10.38
N GLY A 63 -1.39 52.14 11.25
CA GLY A 63 -2.16 51.66 12.40
C GLY A 63 -3.56 51.14 12.03
N PHE A 64 -4.12 51.61 10.91
CA PHE A 64 -5.35 51.06 10.32
C PHE A 64 -5.09 49.86 9.40
N GLN A 65 -3.83 49.61 9.01
CA GLN A 65 -3.44 48.33 8.47
C GLN A 65 -3.27 47.37 9.63
N SER A 66 -4.13 46.35 9.72
CA SER A 66 -3.88 45.20 10.58
C SER A 66 -2.44 44.74 10.33
N PRO A 67 -1.59 44.54 11.36
CA PRO A 67 -0.30 43.93 11.11
C PRO A 67 -0.60 42.61 10.43
N ASP A 68 -0.09 42.43 9.21
CA ASP A 68 0.04 41.11 8.64
C ASP A 68 0.82 40.32 9.69
N MET A 69 0.10 39.53 10.48
CA MET A 69 0.66 38.50 11.34
C MET A 69 1.64 37.81 10.45
N SER A 70 2.94 38.03 10.71
CA SER A 70 4.02 37.61 9.83
C SER A 70 3.69 36.21 9.35
N ASN A 71 3.28 36.10 8.09
CA ASN A 71 3.13 34.81 7.46
C ASN A 71 4.56 34.29 7.41
N GLY A 72 4.95 33.54 8.46
CA GLY A 72 6.08 32.64 8.39
C GLY A 72 5.97 31.86 7.07
N PRO A 73 7.11 31.45 6.50
CA PRO A 73 7.22 31.00 5.10
C PRO A 73 5.97 30.22 4.71
N GLN A 74 5.26 30.66 3.64
CA GLN A 74 3.98 30.10 3.18
C GLN A 74 3.96 28.60 3.44
N SER A 75 3.37 28.23 4.57
CA SER A 75 3.35 26.85 5.02
C SER A 75 2.41 26.20 4.04
N ARG A 76 2.94 25.32 3.19
CA ARG A 76 2.14 24.46 2.31
C ARG A 76 0.96 23.97 3.15
N VAL A 77 -0.23 24.51 2.90
CA VAL A 77 -1.46 24.01 3.51
C VAL A 77 -1.46 22.54 3.15
N THR A 78 -1.53 21.65 4.16
CA THR A 78 -1.53 20.21 3.90
C THR A 78 -2.54 19.93 2.79
N ALA A 79 -2.00 19.47 1.66
CA ALA A 79 -2.76 19.47 0.44
C ALA A 79 -3.90 18.46 0.56
N SER A 80 -5.06 18.83 0.00
CA SER A 80 -6.23 17.96 0.06
C SER A 80 -5.98 16.71 -0.78
N ARG A 81 -6.50 15.58 -0.32
CA ARG A 81 -6.54 14.34 -1.09
C ARG A 81 -7.99 14.02 -1.45
N PRO A 82 -8.24 13.37 -2.60
CA PRO A 82 -9.55 12.80 -2.87
C PRO A 82 -9.89 11.74 -1.84
N ASP A 83 -11.17 11.56 -1.54
CA ASP A 83 -11.61 10.37 -0.81
C ASP A 83 -11.33 9.12 -1.65
N ILE A 84 -10.93 8.05 -1.01
CA ILE A 84 -10.89 6.73 -1.62
C ILE A 84 -12.13 5.99 -1.15
N VAL A 85 -12.92 5.49 -2.09
CA VAL A 85 -14.17 4.78 -1.80
C VAL A 85 -14.16 3.38 -2.42
N ASP A 86 -14.90 2.46 -1.81
CA ASP A 86 -15.12 1.13 -2.37
C ASP A 86 -16.07 1.20 -3.58
N ARG A 87 -16.32 0.05 -4.23
CA ARG A 87 -17.18 -0.01 -5.41
C ARG A 87 -18.64 0.40 -5.15
N ASN A 88 -19.08 0.38 -3.89
CA ASN A 88 -20.42 0.74 -3.44
C ASN A 88 -20.50 2.19 -2.91
N GLY A 89 -19.37 2.91 -2.85
CA GLY A 89 -19.28 4.28 -2.37
C GLY A 89 -18.92 4.42 -0.88
N GLU A 90 -18.59 3.32 -0.20
CA GLU A 90 -18.17 3.36 1.21
C GLU A 90 -16.75 3.91 1.35
N VAL A 91 -16.54 4.80 2.32
CA VAL A 91 -15.25 5.50 2.48
C VAL A 91 -14.18 4.57 3.05
N LEU A 92 -13.08 4.42 2.32
CA LEU A 92 -11.89 3.67 2.70
C LEU A 92 -10.77 4.58 3.23
N ALA A 93 -10.66 5.80 2.70
CA ALA A 93 -9.74 6.82 3.20
C ALA A 93 -10.30 8.23 2.95
N THR A 94 -10.15 9.12 3.93
CA THR A 94 -10.63 10.51 3.86
C THR A 94 -9.73 11.45 4.66
N ASP A 95 -9.76 12.74 4.33
CA ASP A 95 -9.01 13.77 5.05
C ASP A 95 -9.84 14.33 6.20
N ILE A 96 -9.34 14.21 7.43
CA ILE A 96 -9.91 14.88 8.60
C ILE A 96 -9.06 16.09 9.00
N LYS A 97 -9.71 17.12 9.55
CA LYS A 97 -9.02 18.29 10.10
C LYS A 97 -8.51 17.98 11.49
N THR A 98 -7.23 18.23 11.73
CA THR A 98 -6.57 18.06 13.03
C THR A 98 -5.79 19.31 13.40
N ALA A 99 -5.66 19.60 14.69
CA ALA A 99 -4.79 20.67 15.15
C ALA A 99 -3.36 20.17 15.34
N SER A 100 -2.38 20.96 14.93
CA SER A 100 -0.96 20.70 15.19
C SER A 100 -0.39 21.84 16.02
N LEU A 101 0.27 21.47 17.11
CA LEU A 101 0.88 22.37 18.08
C LEU A 101 2.24 22.85 17.57
N PHE A 102 2.40 24.17 17.53
CA PHE A 102 3.68 24.81 17.29
C PHE A 102 4.04 25.75 18.45
N ALA A 103 5.31 26.08 18.53
CA ALA A 103 5.80 27.15 19.38
C ALA A 103 6.56 28.20 18.56
N GLU A 104 6.57 29.41 19.09
CA GLU A 104 7.43 30.51 18.67
C GLU A 104 8.46 30.73 19.77
N PRO A 105 9.64 30.09 19.71
CA PRO A 105 10.68 30.13 20.75
C PRO A 105 10.98 31.53 21.31
N ARG A 106 10.92 32.57 20.46
CA ARG A 106 11.15 33.97 20.84
C ARG A 106 10.08 34.57 21.77
N ARG A 107 8.92 33.91 21.89
CA ARG A 107 7.79 34.31 22.74
C ARG A 107 7.60 33.39 23.95
N ILE A 108 8.44 32.36 24.08
CA ILE A 108 8.43 31.43 25.22
C ILE A 108 9.19 32.11 26.37
N VAL A 109 8.51 32.27 27.51
CA VAL A 109 9.08 32.90 28.70
C VAL A 109 9.93 31.89 29.49
N ASP A 110 9.31 30.77 29.86
CA ASP A 110 9.94 29.68 30.59
C ASP A 110 9.74 28.38 29.80
N ALA A 111 10.86 27.77 29.39
CA ALA A 111 10.82 26.53 28.61
C ALA A 111 10.58 25.31 29.50
N ASP A 112 11.06 25.34 30.74
CA ASP A 112 10.93 24.22 31.68
C ASP A 112 9.48 24.10 32.14
N GLU A 113 8.84 25.23 32.48
CA GLU A 113 7.41 25.27 32.82
C GLU A 113 6.53 24.82 31.64
N ALA A 114 6.86 25.26 30.42
CA ALA A 114 6.12 24.87 29.22
C ALA A 114 6.18 23.35 28.98
N ILE A 115 7.35 22.74 29.16
CA ILE A 115 7.54 21.29 28.99
C ILE A 115 6.78 20.53 30.07
N GLU A 116 6.94 20.89 31.35
CA GLU A 116 6.27 20.22 32.46
C GLU A 116 4.75 20.18 32.23
N LYS A 117 4.17 21.33 31.86
CA LYS A 117 2.74 21.43 31.55
C LYS A 117 2.35 20.61 30.32
N LEU A 118 3.12 20.68 29.23
CA LEU A 118 2.82 19.94 28.00
C LEU A 118 2.90 18.41 28.22
N SER A 119 3.86 17.94 29.02
CA SER A 119 4.03 16.52 29.35
C SER A 119 2.86 15.94 30.13
N THR A 120 2.04 16.76 30.82
CA THR A 120 0.82 16.28 31.48
C THR A 120 -0.27 15.84 30.50
N ILE A 121 -0.25 16.36 29.26
CA ILE A 121 -1.28 16.10 28.23
C ILE A 121 -0.72 15.23 27.10
N LEU A 122 0.57 15.37 26.81
CA LEU A 122 1.27 14.68 25.73
C LEU A 122 2.27 13.69 26.33
N PRO A 123 1.86 12.44 26.64
CA PRO A 123 2.73 11.48 27.30
C PRO A 123 3.93 11.05 26.43
N ASP A 124 3.80 11.11 25.11
CA ASP A 124 4.85 10.70 24.16
C ASP A 124 5.80 11.85 23.77
N ILE A 125 5.66 13.04 24.39
CA ILE A 125 6.53 14.17 24.07
C ILE A 125 7.93 13.96 24.67
N ASP A 126 8.97 14.06 23.84
CA ASP A 126 10.36 13.99 24.30
C ASP A 126 10.74 15.33 24.99
N PRO A 127 11.00 15.33 26.32
CA PRO A 127 11.28 16.56 27.06
C PRO A 127 12.57 17.24 26.61
N GLU A 128 13.63 16.48 26.35
CA GLU A 128 14.94 16.98 25.94
C GLU A 128 14.88 17.61 24.56
N GLN A 129 14.28 16.89 23.60
CA GLN A 129 14.11 17.42 22.24
C GLN A 129 13.24 18.66 22.24
N THR A 130 12.19 18.67 23.06
CA THR A 130 11.26 19.81 23.18
C THR A 130 11.97 21.02 23.79
N TYR A 131 12.78 20.83 24.83
CA TYR A 131 13.59 21.89 25.43
C TYR A 131 14.50 22.56 24.42
N HIS A 132 15.25 21.76 23.65
CA HIS A 132 16.12 22.29 22.60
C HIS A 132 15.34 23.05 21.52
N LYS A 133 14.16 22.57 21.12
CA LYS A 133 13.28 23.30 20.18
C LYS A 133 12.84 24.64 20.75
N LEU A 134 12.41 24.67 22.01
CA LEU A 134 11.91 25.88 22.70
C LEU A 134 13.02 26.91 22.97
N LYS A 135 14.28 26.49 23.16
CA LYS A 135 15.44 27.39 23.36
C LYS A 135 16.19 27.75 22.07
N SER A 136 15.80 27.19 20.92
CA SER A 136 16.51 27.37 19.64
C SER A 136 16.59 28.81 19.11
N GLY A 137 15.75 29.73 19.62
CA GLY A 137 15.64 31.11 19.10
C GLY A 137 14.98 31.21 17.72
N ALA A 138 14.48 30.09 17.17
CA ALA A 138 13.75 30.04 15.91
C ALA A 138 12.45 30.85 15.99
N GLY A 139 11.94 31.28 14.83
CA GLY A 139 10.63 31.94 14.75
C GLY A 139 9.46 30.97 14.86
N PHE A 140 9.68 29.69 14.58
CA PHE A 140 8.63 28.67 14.51
C PHE A 140 9.26 27.28 14.69
N VAL A 141 8.66 26.45 15.55
CA VAL A 141 9.01 25.03 15.71
C VAL A 141 7.75 24.19 15.90
N TRP A 142 7.71 23.01 15.29
CA TRP A 142 6.66 22.02 15.56
C TRP A 142 6.96 21.28 16.86
N LEU A 143 5.98 21.25 17.76
CA LEU A 143 6.06 20.50 19.01
C LEU A 143 5.41 19.13 18.85
N GLN A 144 4.15 19.10 18.41
CA GLN A 144 3.37 17.89 18.20
C GLN A 144 2.39 18.10 17.06
N ARG A 145 2.23 17.13 16.17
CA ARG A 145 1.26 17.21 15.06
C ARG A 145 0.07 16.29 15.30
N GLN A 146 -1.05 16.58 14.63
CA GLN A 146 -2.25 15.73 14.62
C GLN A 146 -2.89 15.46 16.00
N LEU A 147 -3.01 16.51 16.81
CA LEU A 147 -3.69 16.47 18.10
C LEU A 147 -5.17 16.15 17.97
N THR A 148 -5.68 15.43 18.96
CA THR A 148 -7.12 15.27 19.17
C THR A 148 -7.75 16.61 19.61
N PRO A 149 -9.05 16.85 19.33
CA PRO A 149 -9.74 18.05 19.80
C PRO A 149 -9.65 18.24 21.33
N LYS A 150 -9.66 17.14 22.08
CA LYS A 150 -9.49 17.16 23.54
C LYS A 150 -8.10 17.67 23.94
N GLN A 151 -7.03 17.09 23.39
CA GLN A 151 -5.66 17.55 23.67
C GLN A 151 -5.46 19.02 23.30
N GLN A 152 -6.03 19.49 22.17
CA GLN A 152 -5.98 20.89 21.80
C GLN A 152 -6.64 21.79 22.86
N ALA A 153 -7.84 21.44 23.31
CA ALA A 153 -8.57 22.20 24.32
C ALA A 153 -7.83 22.24 25.67
N ASP A 154 -7.33 21.08 26.11
CA ASP A 154 -6.58 20.95 27.35
C ASP A 154 -5.28 21.79 27.29
N ILE A 155 -4.54 21.75 26.17
CA ILE A 155 -3.30 22.54 26.00
C ILE A 155 -3.60 24.04 25.96
N MET A 156 -4.70 24.43 25.32
CA MET A 156 -5.13 25.84 25.30
C MET A 156 -5.46 26.34 26.71
N GLN A 157 -5.99 25.48 27.58
CA GLN A 157 -6.30 25.82 28.97
C GLN A 157 -5.05 26.03 29.84
N LEU A 158 -3.89 25.46 29.45
CA LEU A 158 -2.62 25.68 30.17
C LEU A 158 -2.10 27.13 30.08
N GLY A 159 -2.59 27.91 29.12
CA GLY A 159 -2.27 29.34 29.00
C GLY A 159 -0.79 29.65 28.73
N ILE A 160 -0.05 28.72 28.13
CA ILE A 160 1.39 28.88 27.87
C ILE A 160 1.58 29.97 26.79
N PRO A 161 2.33 31.06 27.06
CA PRO A 161 2.63 32.08 26.06
C PRO A 161 3.52 31.52 24.95
N GLY A 162 3.29 31.93 23.70
CA GLY A 162 4.16 31.57 22.57
C GLY A 162 3.91 30.19 21.97
N ILE A 163 2.95 29.41 22.47
CA ILE A 163 2.43 28.23 21.76
C ILE A 163 1.17 28.59 20.97
N GLY A 164 0.92 27.86 19.89
CA GLY A 164 -0.27 28.03 19.07
C GLY A 164 -0.62 26.77 18.30
N PHE A 165 -1.75 26.82 17.60
CA PHE A 165 -2.23 25.69 16.80
C PHE A 165 -2.37 26.09 15.35
N ARG A 166 -2.03 25.16 14.46
CA ARG A 166 -2.37 25.23 13.03
C ARG A 166 -3.31 24.09 12.69
N THR A 167 -4.34 24.40 11.91
CA THR A 167 -5.21 23.35 11.35
C THR A 167 -4.48 22.70 10.18
N GLU A 168 -4.24 21.40 10.30
CA GLU A 168 -3.67 20.55 9.27
C GLU A 168 -4.69 19.49 8.87
N LYS A 169 -4.43 18.82 7.75
CA LYS A 169 -5.19 17.64 7.33
C LYS A 169 -4.42 16.40 7.70
N ARG A 170 -5.14 15.40 8.20
CA ARG A 170 -4.63 14.06 8.46
C ARG A 170 -5.44 13.09 7.62
N ARG A 171 -4.76 12.14 6.99
CA ARG A 171 -5.43 10.99 6.38
C ARG A 171 -5.99 10.05 7.44
N PHE A 172 -7.27 9.73 7.32
CA PHE A 172 -7.98 8.81 8.20
C PHE A 172 -8.55 7.65 7.39
N TYR A 173 -8.47 6.45 7.96
CA TYR A 173 -8.83 5.20 7.29
C TYR A 173 -9.94 4.49 8.07
N PRO A 174 -11.23 4.68 7.73
CA PRO A 174 -12.34 4.11 8.49
C PRO A 174 -12.33 2.57 8.55
N ALA A 175 -11.91 1.90 7.46
CA ALA A 175 -11.78 0.46 7.41
C ALA A 175 -10.56 -0.09 8.20
N GLY A 176 -9.68 0.81 8.64
CA GLY A 176 -8.46 0.52 9.38
C GLY A 176 -7.64 -0.60 8.74
N VAL A 177 -7.27 -1.56 9.57
CA VAL A 177 -6.52 -2.77 9.21
C VAL A 177 -7.12 -3.59 8.05
N THR A 178 -8.43 -3.53 7.80
CA THR A 178 -9.16 -4.41 6.85
C THR A 178 -8.73 -4.24 5.39
N SER A 179 -8.34 -3.02 4.99
CA SER A 179 -7.93 -2.70 3.62
C SER A 179 -6.52 -2.07 3.56
N SER A 180 -5.75 -2.24 4.64
CA SER A 180 -4.45 -1.59 4.87
C SER A 180 -3.47 -1.75 3.69
N TYR A 181 -3.30 -2.98 3.19
CA TYR A 181 -2.38 -3.27 2.09
C TYR A 181 -2.86 -2.82 0.72
N ILE A 182 -4.15 -2.56 0.54
CA ILE A 182 -4.66 -2.03 -0.72
C ILE A 182 -4.61 -0.51 -0.70
N VAL A 183 -5.23 0.10 0.30
CA VAL A 183 -5.28 1.57 0.43
C VAL A 183 -3.87 2.13 0.62
N GLY A 184 -3.07 1.50 1.48
CA GLY A 184 -1.73 1.96 1.81
C GLY A 184 -1.72 3.05 2.87
N LEU A 185 -0.72 3.93 2.80
CA LEU A 185 -0.40 4.91 3.82
C LEU A 185 -0.03 6.25 3.21
N THR A 186 -0.27 7.31 3.97
CA THR A 186 0.36 8.61 3.77
C THR A 186 1.39 8.91 4.86
N ASN A 187 2.35 9.77 4.56
CA ASN A 187 3.22 10.35 5.58
C ASN A 187 2.51 11.48 6.35
N ILE A 188 3.21 12.09 7.30
CA ILE A 188 2.70 13.18 8.14
C ILE A 188 2.35 14.46 7.37
N ASP A 189 2.86 14.59 6.14
CA ASP A 189 2.59 15.70 5.22
C ASP A 189 1.49 15.36 4.19
N ASN A 190 0.77 14.25 4.39
CA ASN A 190 -0.34 13.80 3.56
C ASN A 190 0.09 13.44 2.12
N GLN A 191 1.31 12.93 1.94
CA GLN A 191 1.81 12.34 0.69
C GLN A 191 1.71 10.81 0.78
N GLY A 192 1.20 10.19 -0.28
CA GLY A 192 1.07 8.74 -0.40
C GLY A 192 2.43 8.06 -0.49
N ILE A 193 2.69 7.12 0.41
CA ILE A 193 3.96 6.39 0.49
C ILE A 193 3.84 4.90 0.13
N SER A 194 2.62 4.35 0.15
CA SER A 194 2.35 2.97 -0.26
C SER A 194 0.94 2.79 -0.83
N GLY A 195 0.70 1.64 -1.48
CA GLY A 195 -0.61 1.22 -1.96
C GLY A 195 -1.27 2.22 -2.93
N MET A 196 -2.60 2.28 -2.89
CA MET A 196 -3.39 3.21 -3.71
C MET A 196 -3.12 4.68 -3.37
N GLU A 197 -2.77 5.02 -2.13
CA GLU A 197 -2.39 6.39 -1.77
C GLU A 197 -1.19 6.86 -2.60
N LYS A 198 -0.15 6.03 -2.73
CA LYS A 198 1.02 6.35 -3.55
C LYS A 198 0.70 6.38 -5.04
N TYR A 199 -0.12 5.43 -5.52
CA TYR A 199 -0.56 5.44 -6.91
C TYR A 199 -1.26 6.76 -7.29
N ILE A 200 -2.17 7.24 -6.44
CA ILE A 200 -2.89 8.50 -6.67
C ILE A 200 -1.93 9.69 -6.75
N ASP A 201 -0.87 9.71 -5.92
CA ASP A 201 0.17 10.73 -5.99
C ASP A 201 0.90 10.72 -7.33
N GLU A 202 1.25 9.53 -7.82
CA GLU A 202 1.93 9.32 -9.10
C GLU A 202 1.05 9.67 -10.32
N GLN A 203 -0.27 9.74 -10.17
CA GLN A 203 -1.21 10.19 -11.21
C GLN A 203 -1.29 11.73 -11.35
N GLY A 204 -0.37 12.48 -10.75
CA GLY A 204 -0.28 13.94 -10.86
C GLY A 204 -0.86 14.70 -9.68
N LEU A 205 -1.37 14.01 -8.65
CA LEU A 205 -1.75 14.68 -7.40
C LEU A 205 -0.52 15.34 -6.76
N SER A 206 0.67 14.72 -6.82
CA SER A 206 1.91 15.30 -6.29
C SER A 206 2.20 16.70 -6.87
N ASP A 207 1.94 16.89 -8.16
CA ASP A 207 2.19 18.15 -8.86
C ASP A 207 1.16 19.22 -8.48
N LEU A 208 -0.10 18.80 -8.29
CA LEU A 208 -1.17 19.66 -7.75
C LEU A 208 -0.90 20.08 -6.30
N GLN A 209 -0.36 19.17 -5.48
CA GLN A 209 0.04 19.48 -4.10
C GLN A 209 1.24 20.44 -4.09
N ALA A 210 2.25 20.21 -4.94
CA ALA A 210 3.44 21.04 -5.03
C ALA A 210 3.13 22.47 -5.51
N SER A 211 2.14 22.63 -6.38
CA SER A 211 1.66 23.93 -6.89
C SER A 211 0.65 24.63 -5.97
N GLY A 212 0.17 23.96 -4.91
CA GLY A 212 -0.85 24.51 -4.01
C GLY A 212 -2.27 24.56 -4.59
N LEU A 213 -2.50 23.90 -5.72
CA LEU A 213 -3.79 23.87 -6.44
C LEU A 213 -4.69 22.70 -6.03
N ALA A 214 -4.23 21.80 -5.15
CA ALA A 214 -5.01 20.67 -4.63
C ALA A 214 -6.10 21.13 -3.61
N ILE A 215 -7.19 21.70 -4.12
CA ILE A 215 -8.35 22.14 -3.36
C ILE A 215 -9.37 21.00 -3.25
N ALA A 216 -9.80 20.67 -2.02
CA ALA A 216 -10.66 19.52 -1.73
C ALA A 216 -11.98 19.47 -2.52
N ARG A 217 -12.54 20.64 -2.89
CA ARG A 217 -13.80 20.73 -3.63
C ARG A 217 -13.70 20.24 -5.07
N ASP A 218 -12.50 20.20 -5.64
CA ASP A 218 -12.29 19.88 -7.05
C ASP A 218 -11.80 18.44 -7.27
N LEU A 219 -11.54 17.70 -6.18
CA LEU A 219 -11.01 16.35 -6.23
C LEU A 219 -12.15 15.33 -6.16
N LYS A 220 -12.47 14.71 -7.31
CA LYS A 220 -13.43 13.60 -7.36
C LYS A 220 -12.91 12.41 -6.56
N PRO A 221 -13.77 11.67 -5.82
CA PRO A 221 -13.37 10.45 -5.14
C PRO A 221 -12.78 9.43 -6.11
N VAL A 222 -11.76 8.70 -5.65
CA VAL A 222 -11.19 7.57 -6.38
C VAL A 222 -11.96 6.31 -5.97
N GLN A 223 -12.72 5.77 -6.92
CA GLN A 223 -13.53 4.58 -6.71
C GLN A 223 -12.73 3.32 -7.02
N LEU A 224 -12.55 2.48 -6.01
CA LEU A 224 -11.87 1.19 -6.13
C LEU A 224 -12.84 0.07 -6.53
N SER A 225 -12.32 -1.00 -7.12
CA SER A 225 -13.10 -2.21 -7.45
C SER A 225 -13.42 -3.11 -6.26
N ILE A 226 -12.83 -2.80 -5.10
CA ILE A 226 -13.00 -3.54 -3.86
C ILE A 226 -14.44 -3.43 -3.38
N ASP A 227 -15.00 -4.54 -2.89
CA ASP A 227 -16.22 -4.53 -2.09
C ASP A 227 -15.85 -4.66 -0.61
N LEU A 228 -16.12 -3.63 0.20
CA LEU A 228 -15.70 -3.62 1.60
C LEU A 228 -16.28 -4.79 2.42
N ARG A 229 -17.46 -5.29 2.05
CA ARG A 229 -18.12 -6.43 2.72
C ARG A 229 -17.35 -7.72 2.44
N VAL A 230 -16.99 -7.94 1.17
CA VAL A 230 -16.19 -9.10 0.75
C VAL A 230 -14.76 -9.00 1.29
N GLN A 231 -14.17 -7.80 1.27
CA GLN A 231 -12.86 -7.52 1.86
C GLN A 231 -12.82 -7.89 3.35
N HIS A 232 -13.86 -7.52 4.11
CA HIS A 232 -13.97 -7.90 5.51
C HIS A 232 -14.04 -9.42 5.69
N VAL A 233 -14.87 -10.13 4.91
CA VAL A 233 -14.96 -11.59 4.94
C VAL A 233 -13.60 -12.25 4.66
N VAL A 234 -12.89 -11.79 3.64
CA VAL A 234 -11.58 -12.31 3.25
C VAL A 234 -10.58 -12.12 4.39
N ARG A 235 -10.51 -10.91 4.94
CA ARG A 235 -9.54 -10.54 5.96
C ARG A 235 -9.81 -11.24 7.30
N ASP A 236 -11.07 -11.36 7.69
CA ASP A 236 -11.52 -12.11 8.85
C ASP A 236 -11.16 -13.60 8.75
N GLU A 237 -11.40 -14.23 7.60
CA GLU A 237 -11.07 -15.65 7.40
C GLU A 237 -9.57 -15.92 7.46
N ILE A 238 -8.73 -15.10 6.82
CA ILE A 238 -7.28 -15.32 6.85
C ILE A 238 -6.67 -15.00 8.21
N ALA A 239 -7.23 -14.04 8.96
CA ALA A 239 -6.81 -13.74 10.32
C ALA A 239 -7.13 -14.91 11.26
N ALA A 240 -8.35 -15.45 11.17
CA ALA A 240 -8.72 -16.68 11.88
C ALA A 240 -7.86 -17.87 11.46
N GLY A 241 -7.50 -17.96 10.17
CA GLY A 241 -6.58 -18.98 9.64
C GLY A 241 -5.16 -18.87 10.20
N LEU A 242 -4.62 -17.65 10.31
CA LEU A 242 -3.31 -17.39 10.92
C LEU A 242 -3.24 -17.95 12.33
N GLU A 243 -4.25 -17.67 13.16
CA GLU A 243 -4.33 -18.16 14.54
C GLU A 243 -4.60 -19.66 14.60
N ARG A 244 -5.61 -20.15 13.88
CA ARG A 244 -6.04 -21.56 13.90
C ARG A 244 -4.93 -22.51 13.50
N TYR A 245 -4.17 -22.16 12.47
CA TYR A 245 -3.08 -22.98 11.95
C TYR A 245 -1.73 -22.54 12.49
N ARG A 246 -1.66 -21.56 13.39
CA ARG A 246 -0.41 -20.99 13.93
C ARG A 246 0.60 -20.67 12.82
N ALA A 247 0.10 -20.18 11.70
CA ALA A 247 0.89 -19.92 10.52
C ALA A 247 1.78 -18.69 10.73
N MET A 248 2.89 -18.60 9.99
CA MET A 248 3.70 -17.37 9.95
C MET A 248 3.02 -16.23 9.18
N GLY A 249 2.11 -16.58 8.27
CA GLY A 249 1.34 -15.64 7.49
C GLY A 249 0.20 -16.32 6.76
N ALA A 250 -0.80 -15.54 6.37
CA ALA A 250 -1.89 -15.99 5.52
C ALA A 250 -2.30 -14.85 4.58
N GLY A 251 -2.98 -15.18 3.49
CA GLY A 251 -3.38 -14.18 2.50
C GLY A 251 -4.43 -14.72 1.56
N ALA A 252 -5.18 -13.84 0.95
CA ALA A 252 -6.19 -14.22 -0.02
C ALA A 252 -6.52 -13.08 -0.99
N VAL A 253 -6.95 -13.44 -2.19
CA VAL A 253 -7.50 -12.54 -3.19
C VAL A 253 -8.75 -13.12 -3.81
N VAL A 254 -9.74 -12.26 -4.06
CA VAL A 254 -10.95 -12.55 -4.85
C VAL A 254 -10.89 -11.69 -6.10
N LEU A 255 -10.78 -12.34 -7.26
CA LEU A 255 -10.74 -11.70 -8.57
C LEU A 255 -12.07 -11.90 -9.28
N ASN A 256 -12.59 -10.85 -9.92
CA ASN A 256 -13.57 -11.02 -10.98
C ASN A 256 -12.84 -11.48 -12.24
N ILE A 257 -13.18 -12.68 -12.73
CA ILE A 257 -12.51 -13.31 -13.86
C ILE A 257 -12.75 -12.50 -15.15
N LYS A 258 -13.96 -11.98 -15.34
CA LYS A 258 -14.38 -11.30 -16.58
C LYS A 258 -13.76 -9.91 -16.75
N THR A 259 -13.51 -9.21 -15.64
CA THR A 259 -13.04 -7.81 -15.67
C THR A 259 -11.59 -7.64 -15.23
N GLY A 260 -11.02 -8.62 -14.53
CA GLY A 260 -9.73 -8.48 -13.85
C GLY A 260 -9.80 -7.62 -12.60
N GLU A 261 -11.00 -7.22 -12.14
CA GLU A 261 -11.16 -6.45 -10.91
C GLU A 261 -10.71 -7.28 -9.69
N VAL A 262 -9.88 -6.67 -8.83
CA VAL A 262 -9.58 -7.18 -7.50
C VAL A 262 -10.68 -6.75 -6.54
N VAL A 263 -11.63 -7.65 -6.29
CA VAL A 263 -12.80 -7.36 -5.44
C VAL A 263 -12.45 -7.42 -3.95
N ALA A 264 -11.47 -8.22 -3.59
CA ALA A 264 -10.89 -8.22 -2.25
C ALA A 264 -9.46 -8.77 -2.29
N MET A 265 -8.58 -8.23 -1.46
CA MET A 265 -7.23 -8.75 -1.26
C MET A 265 -6.72 -8.42 0.15
N ALA A 266 -6.27 -9.42 0.88
CA ALA A 266 -5.69 -9.22 2.21
C ALA A 266 -4.49 -10.13 2.44
N SER A 267 -3.66 -9.74 3.39
CA SER A 267 -2.48 -10.46 3.86
C SER A 267 -2.39 -10.23 5.36
N VAL A 268 -2.03 -11.25 6.14
CA VAL A 268 -1.77 -11.16 7.57
C VAL A 268 -0.42 -11.82 7.91
N PRO A 269 0.35 -11.32 8.89
CA PRO A 269 0.05 -10.16 9.77
C PRO A 269 -0.07 -8.83 9.00
N ASP A 270 -1.06 -8.02 9.37
CA ASP A 270 -1.35 -6.71 8.77
C ASP A 270 -0.98 -5.55 9.73
N PHE A 271 -1.30 -4.31 9.36
CA PHE A 271 -1.06 -3.12 10.20
C PHE A 271 -2.26 -2.16 10.16
N ASP A 272 -2.40 -1.36 11.22
CA ASP A 272 -3.42 -0.30 11.24
C ASP A 272 -2.86 0.95 10.56
N PRO A 273 -3.43 1.39 9.42
CA PRO A 273 -2.96 2.58 8.75
C PRO A 273 -3.18 3.87 9.55
N ASN A 274 -4.08 3.87 10.55
CA ASN A 274 -4.24 4.99 11.47
C ASN A 274 -3.15 5.03 12.56
N ASN A 275 -2.45 3.92 12.81
CA ASN A 275 -1.33 3.82 13.73
C ASN A 275 -0.19 2.94 13.16
N PRO A 276 0.55 3.44 12.15
CA PRO A 276 1.48 2.64 11.36
C PRO A 276 2.85 2.42 12.03
N PHE A 277 2.97 2.49 13.36
CA PHE A 277 4.24 2.35 14.08
C PHE A 277 5.00 1.07 13.71
N ASN A 278 4.27 -0.01 13.44
CA ASN A 278 4.79 -1.32 13.07
C ASN A 278 4.66 -1.63 11.57
N ALA A 279 4.24 -0.68 10.73
CA ALA A 279 4.02 -0.93 9.31
C ALA A 279 5.31 -1.31 8.55
N GLN A 280 6.48 -0.93 9.07
CA GLN A 280 7.80 -1.27 8.52
C GLN A 280 8.40 -2.57 9.11
N ASP A 281 7.65 -3.27 9.95
CA ASP A 281 8.06 -4.57 10.45
C ASP A 281 8.24 -5.54 9.27
N LYS A 282 9.36 -6.27 9.27
CA LYS A 282 9.74 -7.18 8.18
C LYS A 282 8.72 -8.29 7.99
N ASP A 283 8.00 -8.65 9.05
CA ASP A 283 6.97 -9.70 9.00
C ASP A 283 5.64 -9.20 8.43
N ARG A 284 5.47 -7.88 8.26
CA ARG A 284 4.26 -7.21 7.75
C ARG A 284 4.38 -6.83 6.28
N LEU A 285 4.70 -7.82 5.46
CA LEU A 285 4.71 -7.73 4.02
C LEU A 285 3.31 -7.98 3.42
N ASN A 286 2.94 -7.23 2.38
CA ASN A 286 1.84 -7.64 1.49
C ASN A 286 2.26 -8.91 0.72
N ARG A 287 1.95 -10.08 1.28
CA ARG A 287 2.37 -11.37 0.72
C ARG A 287 1.72 -11.66 -0.64
N MET A 288 0.61 -11.01 -0.97
CA MET A 288 -0.13 -11.27 -2.21
C MET A 288 0.53 -10.64 -3.44
N SER A 289 1.06 -9.42 -3.33
CA SER A 289 1.69 -8.70 -4.46
C SER A 289 3.21 -8.56 -4.33
N ALA A 290 3.74 -8.52 -3.11
CA ALA A 290 5.16 -8.26 -2.85
C ALA A 290 5.95 -9.51 -2.40
N GLY A 291 5.26 -10.59 -2.02
CA GLY A 291 5.89 -11.87 -1.66
C GLY A 291 6.14 -12.76 -2.87
N LEU A 292 7.33 -13.38 -2.94
CA LEU A 292 7.68 -14.37 -3.96
C LEU A 292 7.75 -15.76 -3.33
N TYR A 293 7.00 -16.70 -3.90
CA TYR A 293 6.99 -18.08 -3.42
C TYR A 293 6.94 -19.08 -4.57
N GLU A 294 7.42 -20.28 -4.30
CA GLU A 294 7.16 -21.44 -5.13
C GLU A 294 5.73 -21.92 -4.87
N MET A 295 4.87 -21.88 -5.88
CA MET A 295 3.43 -22.15 -5.69
C MET A 295 3.10 -23.66 -5.62
N GLY A 296 4.07 -24.52 -5.94
CA GLY A 296 3.90 -25.97 -5.91
C GLY A 296 2.82 -26.46 -6.87
N SER A 297 1.99 -27.41 -6.43
CA SER A 297 1.04 -28.11 -7.30
C SER A 297 -0.06 -27.26 -7.94
N THR A 298 -0.22 -25.97 -7.59
CA THR A 298 -1.08 -25.06 -8.38
C THR A 298 -0.49 -24.78 -9.76
N PHE A 299 0.83 -24.87 -9.95
CA PHE A 299 1.45 -24.73 -11.28
C PHE A 299 1.07 -25.84 -12.26
N LYS A 300 0.61 -27.00 -11.75
CA LYS A 300 0.09 -28.08 -12.60
C LYS A 300 -1.14 -27.63 -13.40
N SER A 301 -1.87 -26.61 -12.92
CA SER A 301 -2.91 -25.97 -13.73
C SER A 301 -2.36 -25.38 -15.02
N PHE A 302 -1.21 -24.72 -14.95
CA PHE A 302 -0.54 -24.16 -16.13
C PHE A 302 0.07 -25.26 -17.00
N THR A 303 0.68 -26.28 -16.41
CA THR A 303 1.29 -27.39 -17.15
C THR A 303 0.24 -28.23 -17.90
N SER A 304 -0.86 -28.60 -17.27
CA SER A 304 -1.92 -29.35 -17.93
C SER A 304 -2.64 -28.49 -18.98
N ALA A 305 -2.84 -27.19 -18.72
CA ALA A 305 -3.35 -26.26 -19.72
C ALA A 305 -2.42 -26.16 -20.93
N MET A 306 -1.11 -26.04 -20.72
CA MET A 306 -0.10 -26.00 -21.76
C MET A 306 -0.11 -27.27 -22.62
N ALA A 307 -0.19 -28.45 -22.00
CA ALA A 307 -0.25 -29.71 -22.71
C ALA A 307 -1.47 -29.78 -23.62
N LEU A 308 -2.65 -29.38 -23.12
CA LEU A 308 -3.89 -29.30 -23.89
C LEU A 308 -3.80 -28.26 -25.02
N ASP A 309 -3.29 -27.07 -24.72
CA ASP A 309 -3.24 -25.93 -25.63
C ASP A 309 -2.25 -26.13 -26.78
N SER A 310 -1.17 -26.86 -26.52
CA SER A 310 -0.18 -27.23 -27.55
C SER A 310 -0.76 -28.13 -28.65
N GLY A 311 -1.94 -28.72 -28.43
CA GLY A 311 -2.54 -29.72 -29.31
C GLY A 311 -1.84 -31.09 -29.28
N LYS A 312 -0.71 -31.22 -28.55
CA LYS A 312 0.04 -32.48 -28.41
C LYS A 312 -0.63 -33.45 -27.43
N ALA A 313 -1.43 -32.93 -26.50
CA ALA A 313 -2.21 -33.74 -25.56
C ALA A 313 -3.71 -33.43 -25.64
N ASN A 314 -4.52 -34.39 -25.18
CA ASN A 314 -5.96 -34.26 -24.99
C ASN A 314 -6.39 -35.05 -23.74
N MET A 315 -7.67 -35.05 -23.40
CA MET A 315 -8.19 -35.72 -22.19
C MET A 315 -7.96 -37.24 -22.15
N ASN A 316 -7.74 -37.87 -23.30
CA ASN A 316 -7.44 -39.30 -23.40
C ASN A 316 -5.94 -39.61 -23.47
N SER A 317 -5.09 -38.58 -23.54
CA SER A 317 -3.63 -38.75 -23.51
C SER A 317 -3.21 -39.42 -22.21
N ARG A 318 -2.19 -40.27 -22.32
CA ARG A 318 -1.69 -41.11 -21.24
C ARG A 318 -0.21 -40.83 -20.98
N PHE A 319 0.15 -40.78 -19.71
CA PHE A 319 1.49 -40.48 -19.22
C PHE A 319 1.94 -41.59 -18.29
N ASP A 320 3.13 -42.13 -18.55
CA ASP A 320 3.67 -43.18 -17.70
C ASP A 320 4.22 -42.61 -16.39
N ALA A 321 3.51 -42.91 -15.30
CA ALA A 321 3.88 -42.61 -13.93
C ALA A 321 4.13 -43.89 -13.10
N SER A 322 4.53 -44.99 -13.76
CA SER A 322 4.79 -46.25 -13.07
C SER A 322 6.11 -46.26 -12.31
N HIS A 323 7.08 -45.43 -12.72
CA HIS A 323 8.40 -45.34 -12.09
C HIS A 323 8.85 -43.89 -11.94
N PRO A 324 9.66 -43.57 -10.91
CA PRO A 324 10.30 -42.26 -10.78
C PRO A 324 11.11 -41.86 -12.01
N ILE A 325 11.06 -40.59 -12.38
CA ILE A 325 11.91 -40.05 -13.45
C ILE A 325 13.28 -39.70 -12.85
N ARG A 326 14.36 -40.23 -13.43
CA ARG A 326 15.73 -39.87 -13.05
C ARG A 326 16.33 -38.89 -14.06
N VAL A 327 16.78 -37.73 -13.57
CA VAL A 327 17.51 -36.73 -14.36
C VAL A 327 18.82 -36.41 -13.64
N GLY A 328 19.93 -36.92 -14.17
CA GLY A 328 21.22 -36.85 -13.50
C GLY A 328 21.18 -37.55 -12.14
N HIS A 329 21.55 -36.83 -11.07
CA HIS A 329 21.54 -37.34 -9.69
C HIS A 329 20.21 -37.13 -8.95
N GLN A 330 19.23 -36.46 -9.57
CA GLN A 330 17.93 -36.19 -8.97
C GLN A 330 16.88 -37.16 -9.48
N ALA A 331 15.94 -37.50 -8.59
CA ALA A 331 14.79 -38.34 -8.90
C ALA A 331 13.50 -37.59 -8.56
N ILE A 332 12.53 -37.66 -9.47
CA ILE A 332 11.21 -37.06 -9.31
C ILE A 332 10.25 -38.16 -8.86
N HIS A 333 9.60 -37.91 -7.72
CA HIS A 333 8.66 -38.83 -7.10
C HIS A 333 7.30 -38.16 -6.95
N ASP A 334 6.25 -38.98 -6.96
CA ASP A 334 4.93 -38.57 -6.51
C ASP A 334 4.82 -38.77 -5.00
N PHE A 335 4.15 -37.84 -4.31
CA PHE A 335 3.88 -37.98 -2.87
C PHE A 335 3.04 -39.23 -2.57
N HIS A 336 1.99 -39.45 -3.36
CA HIS A 336 1.15 -40.65 -3.34
C HIS A 336 1.04 -41.26 -4.73
N GLY A 337 2.14 -41.88 -5.18
CA GLY A 337 2.24 -42.51 -6.50
C GLY A 337 1.21 -43.62 -6.72
N LYS A 338 0.62 -43.64 -7.93
CA LYS A 338 -0.27 -44.74 -8.36
C LYS A 338 0.48 -45.88 -9.04
N ASN A 339 1.76 -45.68 -9.35
CA ASN A 339 2.67 -46.67 -9.93
C ASN A 339 2.09 -47.35 -11.18
N ARG A 340 1.42 -46.56 -12.03
CA ARG A 340 0.87 -46.99 -13.31
C ARG A 340 0.78 -45.81 -14.28
N VAL A 341 0.41 -46.12 -15.52
CA VAL A 341 0.04 -45.10 -16.50
C VAL A 341 -1.22 -44.35 -16.05
N LEU A 342 -1.17 -43.03 -16.15
CA LEU A 342 -2.26 -42.11 -15.81
C LEU A 342 -2.75 -41.38 -17.06
N SER A 343 -4.05 -41.16 -17.16
CA SER A 343 -4.63 -40.19 -18.11
C SER A 343 -4.37 -38.75 -17.67
N LEU A 344 -4.48 -37.77 -18.57
CA LEU A 344 -4.33 -36.34 -18.23
C LEU A 344 -5.24 -35.92 -17.05
N PRO A 345 -6.54 -36.29 -17.01
CA PRO A 345 -7.37 -36.01 -15.85
C PRO A 345 -6.87 -36.65 -14.55
N GLU A 346 -6.30 -37.86 -14.61
CA GLU A 346 -5.72 -38.51 -13.44
C GLU A 346 -4.40 -37.86 -12.99
N VAL A 347 -3.58 -37.36 -13.91
CA VAL A 347 -2.37 -36.57 -13.57
C VAL A 347 -2.78 -35.35 -12.74
N PHE A 348 -3.80 -34.62 -13.19
CA PHE A 348 -4.31 -33.46 -12.48
C PHE A 348 -4.97 -33.82 -11.13
N LEU A 349 -5.83 -34.85 -11.14
CA LEU A 349 -6.61 -35.32 -9.98
C LEU A 349 -5.73 -35.88 -8.86
N TYR A 350 -4.76 -36.74 -9.18
CA TYR A 350 -3.82 -37.30 -8.22
C TYR A 350 -2.61 -36.40 -7.97
N SER A 351 -2.55 -35.26 -8.65
CA SER A 351 -1.45 -34.31 -8.54
C SER A 351 -0.10 -34.99 -8.78
N SER A 352 0.03 -35.80 -9.84
CA SER A 352 1.27 -36.52 -10.16
C SER A 352 2.36 -35.55 -10.63
N ASN A 353 3.47 -35.48 -9.90
CA ASN A 353 4.69 -34.76 -10.31
C ASN A 353 5.30 -35.42 -11.54
N ILE A 354 5.31 -36.76 -11.57
CA ILE A 354 5.82 -37.54 -12.70
C ILE A 354 5.00 -37.26 -13.95
N GLY A 355 3.67 -37.32 -13.87
CA GLY A 355 2.78 -37.00 -14.98
C GLY A 355 2.96 -35.57 -15.49
N SER A 356 3.05 -34.59 -14.58
CA SER A 356 3.25 -33.18 -14.96
C SER A 356 4.60 -32.95 -15.63
N ALA A 357 5.66 -33.63 -15.16
CA ALA A 357 6.97 -33.58 -15.82
C ALA A 357 6.92 -34.18 -17.23
N ARG A 358 6.15 -35.25 -17.45
CA ARG A 358 5.91 -35.82 -18.79
C ARG A 358 5.09 -34.91 -19.71
N GLU A 359 4.11 -34.20 -19.16
CA GLU A 359 3.37 -33.14 -19.89
C GLU A 359 4.34 -32.05 -20.39
N ALA A 360 5.23 -31.57 -19.52
CA ALA A 360 6.26 -30.60 -19.89
C ALA A 360 7.30 -31.16 -20.88
N GLU A 361 7.69 -32.43 -20.73
CA GLU A 361 8.59 -33.12 -21.66
C GLU A 361 8.01 -33.17 -23.08
N MET A 362 6.72 -33.50 -23.20
CA MET A 362 6.01 -33.60 -24.46
C MET A 362 5.95 -32.25 -25.20
N VAL A 363 5.71 -31.16 -24.47
CA VAL A 363 5.66 -29.81 -25.05
C VAL A 363 7.06 -29.32 -25.44
N GLY A 364 8.06 -29.61 -24.60
CA GLY A 364 9.45 -29.18 -24.76
C GLY A 364 9.76 -27.91 -23.96
N ILE A 365 11.06 -27.69 -23.67
CA ILE A 365 11.52 -26.61 -22.77
C ILE A 365 11.12 -25.22 -23.29
N GLU A 366 11.31 -24.97 -24.58
CA GLU A 366 10.99 -23.68 -25.20
C GLU A 366 9.50 -23.36 -25.12
N GLY A 367 8.65 -24.33 -25.47
CA GLY A 367 7.19 -24.19 -25.37
C GLY A 367 6.71 -24.04 -23.92
N HIS A 368 7.36 -24.73 -22.98
CA HIS A 368 7.03 -24.58 -21.56
C HIS A 368 7.33 -23.19 -21.02
N ARG A 369 8.51 -22.66 -21.34
CA ARG A 369 8.90 -21.31 -20.93
C ARG A 369 8.06 -20.23 -21.62
N GLU A 370 7.80 -20.38 -22.92
CA GLU A 370 6.92 -19.46 -23.67
C GLU A 370 5.53 -19.40 -23.04
N PHE A 371 4.93 -20.56 -22.73
CA PHE A 371 3.58 -20.61 -22.18
C PHE A 371 3.47 -19.88 -20.83
N LEU A 372 4.47 -20.01 -19.96
CA LEU A 372 4.50 -19.34 -18.66
C LEU A 372 4.73 -17.82 -18.80
N HIS A 373 5.52 -17.36 -19.77
CA HIS A 373 5.61 -15.93 -20.13
C HIS A 373 4.29 -15.42 -20.73
N ARG A 374 3.64 -16.20 -21.60
CA ARG A 374 2.38 -15.84 -22.22
C ARG A 374 1.27 -15.63 -21.20
N LEU A 375 1.26 -16.43 -20.12
CA LEU A 375 0.39 -16.25 -18.95
C LEU A 375 0.87 -15.15 -17.99
N GLY A 376 2.01 -14.53 -18.26
CA GLY A 376 2.59 -13.47 -17.44
C GLY A 376 3.09 -13.95 -16.09
N LEU A 377 3.43 -15.24 -15.90
CA LEU A 377 3.88 -15.82 -14.62
C LEU A 377 5.37 -15.59 -14.32
N LEU A 378 6.14 -15.24 -15.34
CA LEU A 378 7.59 -15.00 -15.25
C LEU A 378 7.96 -13.51 -15.41
N ASP A 379 6.97 -12.66 -15.70
CA ASP A 379 7.14 -11.23 -15.91
C ASP A 379 6.61 -10.40 -14.73
N ARG A 380 7.13 -9.18 -14.53
CA ARG A 380 6.60 -8.28 -13.50
C ARG A 380 5.18 -7.86 -13.92
N MET A 381 4.21 -8.17 -13.09
CA MET A 381 2.82 -7.79 -13.29
C MET A 381 2.64 -6.27 -13.28
N GLN A 382 1.75 -5.77 -14.14
CA GLN A 382 1.33 -4.37 -14.18
C GLN A 382 -0.02 -4.23 -13.47
N THR A 383 -0.08 -3.32 -12.51
CA THR A 383 -1.28 -2.96 -11.73
C THR A 383 -1.02 -1.61 -11.05
N GLU A 384 -2.03 -1.04 -10.42
CA GLU A 384 -1.96 0.25 -9.74
C GLU A 384 -1.09 0.20 -8.48
N LEU A 385 -0.99 -0.96 -7.82
CA LEU A 385 -0.13 -1.10 -6.63
C LEU A 385 1.36 -0.96 -6.99
N PRO A 386 2.11 -0.07 -6.32
CA PRO A 386 3.54 0.08 -6.59
C PRO A 386 4.37 -1.10 -6.04
N GLU A 387 3.92 -1.76 -4.97
CA GLU A 387 4.60 -2.87 -4.29
C GLU A 387 4.35 -4.23 -4.97
N VAL A 388 4.85 -4.37 -6.20
CA VAL A 388 4.77 -5.62 -6.98
C VAL A 388 6.16 -6.21 -7.18
N ALA A 389 6.38 -7.40 -6.64
CA ALA A 389 7.63 -8.13 -6.80
C ALA A 389 7.78 -8.68 -8.23
N ARG A 390 9.02 -8.78 -8.70
CA ARG A 390 9.35 -9.40 -9.99
C ARG A 390 9.56 -10.91 -9.79
N PRO A 391 8.88 -11.80 -10.54
CA PRO A 391 9.13 -13.23 -10.49
C PRO A 391 10.60 -13.59 -10.74
N THR A 392 10.99 -14.76 -10.25
CA THR A 392 12.33 -15.32 -10.49
C THR A 392 12.24 -16.65 -11.22
N GLU A 393 13.09 -16.82 -12.22
CA GLU A 393 13.25 -18.07 -12.96
C GLU A 393 14.74 -18.43 -13.13
N PRO A 394 15.07 -19.69 -13.45
CA PRO A 394 16.44 -20.07 -13.76
C PRO A 394 16.95 -19.35 -15.01
N LYS A 395 18.19 -18.85 -14.97
CA LYS A 395 18.81 -18.18 -16.14
C LYS A 395 18.92 -19.09 -17.37
N VAL A 396 19.10 -20.39 -17.14
CA VAL A 396 19.18 -21.42 -18.17
C VAL A 396 18.24 -22.55 -17.79
N TRP A 397 17.29 -22.86 -18.66
CA TRP A 397 16.37 -23.96 -18.46
C TRP A 397 16.96 -25.24 -19.05
N LYS A 398 17.32 -26.17 -18.18
CA LYS A 398 17.62 -27.56 -18.55
C LYS A 398 16.38 -28.43 -18.36
N GLN A 399 16.43 -29.68 -18.81
CA GLN A 399 15.33 -30.63 -18.64
C GLN A 399 14.90 -30.78 -17.17
N VAL A 400 15.87 -30.86 -16.24
CA VAL A 400 15.58 -30.91 -14.80
C VAL A 400 14.78 -29.70 -14.32
N ASN A 401 15.11 -28.49 -14.80
CA ASN A 401 14.37 -27.28 -14.44
C ASN A 401 12.95 -27.32 -15.01
N SER A 402 12.81 -27.69 -16.29
CA SER A 402 11.49 -27.81 -16.91
C SER A 402 10.60 -28.78 -16.13
N PHE A 403 11.16 -29.90 -15.67
CA PHE A 403 10.41 -30.89 -14.89
C PHE A 403 10.02 -30.35 -13.53
N THR A 404 10.92 -29.72 -12.77
CA THR A 404 10.56 -29.17 -11.44
C THR A 404 9.55 -28.04 -11.55
N ILE A 405 9.69 -27.19 -12.58
CA ILE A 405 8.78 -26.07 -12.85
C ILE A 405 7.39 -26.58 -13.20
N ALA A 406 7.28 -27.73 -13.87
CA ALA A 406 6.00 -28.36 -14.23
C ALA A 406 5.12 -28.71 -13.02
N PHE A 407 5.72 -28.82 -11.83
CA PHE A 407 5.00 -28.99 -10.57
C PHE A 407 5.31 -27.87 -9.57
N GLY A 408 5.76 -26.71 -10.07
CA GLY A 408 5.82 -25.44 -9.35
C GLY A 408 7.05 -25.22 -8.48
N HIS A 409 8.17 -25.89 -8.77
CA HIS A 409 9.45 -25.72 -8.05
C HIS A 409 10.57 -25.20 -8.96
N GLY A 410 11.43 -24.34 -8.42
CA GLY A 410 12.52 -23.69 -9.17
C GLY A 410 12.12 -22.40 -9.88
N VAL A 411 10.87 -21.95 -9.73
CA VAL A 411 10.36 -20.63 -10.12
C VAL A 411 9.55 -20.05 -8.97
N SER A 412 9.68 -18.74 -8.74
CA SER A 412 8.92 -18.03 -7.72
C SER A 412 8.13 -16.91 -8.34
N THR A 413 6.85 -16.83 -8.00
CA THR A 413 5.94 -15.77 -8.46
C THR A 413 5.12 -15.24 -7.29
N THR A 414 4.33 -14.18 -7.52
CA THR A 414 3.44 -13.63 -6.49
C THR A 414 2.12 -14.40 -6.48
N PRO A 415 1.48 -14.59 -5.31
CA PRO A 415 0.15 -15.20 -5.25
C PRO A 415 -0.89 -14.51 -6.12
N LEU A 416 -0.88 -13.17 -6.19
CA LEU A 416 -1.78 -12.40 -7.05
C LEU A 416 -1.55 -12.73 -8.53
N GLN A 417 -0.30 -12.85 -8.96
CA GLN A 417 0.05 -13.19 -10.34
C GLN A 417 -0.33 -14.63 -10.70
N ALA A 418 -0.16 -15.58 -9.77
CA ALA A 418 -0.66 -16.95 -9.94
C ALA A 418 -2.20 -16.98 -10.04
N ALA A 419 -2.91 -16.17 -9.25
CA ALA A 419 -4.36 -16.04 -9.30
C ALA A 419 -4.84 -15.49 -10.66
N VAL A 420 -4.19 -14.45 -11.19
CA VAL A 420 -4.48 -13.88 -12.51
C VAL A 420 -4.24 -14.90 -13.63
N GLY A 421 -3.12 -15.62 -13.59
CA GLY A 421 -2.85 -16.69 -14.55
C GLY A 421 -3.92 -17.78 -14.51
N CYS A 422 -4.37 -18.18 -13.31
CA CYS A 422 -5.44 -19.17 -13.16
C CYS A 422 -6.79 -18.64 -13.68
N ALA A 423 -7.09 -17.35 -13.47
CA ALA A 423 -8.29 -16.72 -14.01
C ALA A 423 -8.30 -16.76 -15.55
N ALA A 424 -7.13 -16.55 -16.17
CA ALA A 424 -6.97 -16.65 -17.61
C ALA A 424 -7.28 -18.06 -18.14
N LEU A 425 -6.95 -19.12 -17.39
CA LEU A 425 -7.31 -20.50 -17.76
C LEU A 425 -8.81 -20.78 -17.71
N MET A 426 -9.59 -19.99 -16.96
CA MET A 426 -11.04 -20.16 -16.83
C MET A 426 -11.83 -19.48 -17.94
N GLN A 427 -11.23 -18.55 -18.69
CA GLN A 427 -11.92 -17.77 -19.72
C GLN A 427 -11.17 -17.61 -21.05
N GLY A 428 -9.91 -18.00 -21.13
CA GLY A 428 -9.11 -17.93 -22.35
C GLY A 428 -8.27 -16.65 -22.50
N TYR A 429 -8.54 -15.64 -21.68
CA TYR A 429 -7.95 -14.31 -21.77
C TYR A 429 -7.20 -13.93 -20.50
N LEU A 430 -5.96 -13.50 -20.67
CA LEU A 430 -5.17 -12.82 -19.64
C LEU A 430 -5.59 -11.35 -19.60
N ILE A 431 -6.17 -10.95 -18.48
CA ILE A 431 -6.60 -9.57 -18.21
C ILE A 431 -5.73 -9.04 -17.06
N PRO A 432 -5.03 -7.90 -17.22
CA PRO A 432 -4.26 -7.32 -16.13
C PRO A 432 -5.17 -6.98 -14.94
N PRO A 433 -4.79 -7.36 -13.70
CA PRO A 433 -5.62 -7.09 -12.54
C PRO A 433 -5.70 -5.60 -12.27
N THR A 434 -6.84 -5.14 -11.75
CA THR A 434 -7.05 -3.73 -11.42
C THR A 434 -7.76 -3.54 -10.09
N PHE A 435 -7.30 -2.54 -9.35
CA PHE A 435 -7.96 -2.05 -8.14
C PHE A 435 -8.97 -0.94 -8.44
N LEU A 436 -9.18 -0.60 -9.71
CA LEU A 436 -10.16 0.37 -10.18
C LEU A 436 -11.37 -0.33 -10.81
N VAL A 437 -12.53 0.31 -10.76
CA VAL A 437 -13.73 -0.22 -11.40
C VAL A 437 -13.52 -0.33 -12.92
N ARG A 438 -13.86 -1.47 -13.50
CA ARG A 438 -13.69 -1.74 -14.93
C ARG A 438 -14.88 -2.51 -15.50
N SER A 439 -15.41 -2.01 -16.62
CA SER A 439 -16.45 -2.71 -17.37
C SER A 439 -15.88 -3.94 -18.11
N GLU A 440 -16.72 -4.91 -18.44
CA GLU A 440 -16.29 -6.06 -19.26
C GLU A 440 -15.79 -5.61 -20.65
N GLN A 441 -16.39 -4.56 -21.22
CA GLN A 441 -15.96 -4.03 -22.52
C GLN A 441 -14.53 -3.47 -22.44
N ASP A 442 -14.22 -2.68 -21.41
CA ASP A 442 -12.88 -2.11 -21.22
C ASP A 442 -11.86 -3.22 -20.88
N ALA A 443 -12.29 -4.23 -20.12
CA ALA A 443 -11.47 -5.39 -19.81
C ALA A 443 -11.09 -6.16 -21.08
N MET A 444 -12.04 -6.39 -21.97
CA MET A 444 -11.78 -7.05 -23.26
C MET A 444 -10.90 -6.21 -24.19
N ALA A 445 -10.92 -4.88 -24.09
CA ALA A 445 -10.03 -4.01 -24.88
C ALA A 445 -8.55 -4.18 -24.52
N VAL A 446 -8.23 -4.56 -23.28
CA VAL A 446 -6.86 -4.80 -22.81
C VAL A 446 -6.51 -6.30 -22.68
N ALA A 447 -7.50 -7.17 -22.91
CA ALA A 447 -7.36 -8.61 -22.79
C ALA A 447 -6.45 -9.20 -23.87
N LYS A 448 -5.62 -10.18 -23.48
CA LYS A 448 -4.81 -10.97 -24.42
C LYS A 448 -5.30 -12.40 -24.41
N ARG A 449 -5.64 -12.95 -25.57
CA ARG A 449 -5.99 -14.38 -25.66
C ARG A 449 -4.73 -15.22 -25.45
N VAL A 450 -4.75 -16.12 -24.48
CA VAL A 450 -3.57 -16.91 -24.06
C VAL A 450 -3.77 -18.41 -24.15
N VAL A 451 -5.02 -18.88 -24.20
CA VAL A 451 -5.36 -20.30 -24.42
C VAL A 451 -6.59 -20.43 -25.33
N SER A 452 -6.76 -21.61 -25.93
CA SER A 452 -7.90 -21.96 -26.77
C SER A 452 -9.17 -22.21 -25.95
N GLU A 453 -10.35 -22.09 -26.58
CA GLU A 453 -11.63 -22.41 -25.91
C GLU A 453 -11.69 -23.87 -25.45
N LYS A 454 -11.16 -24.79 -26.26
CA LYS A 454 -11.04 -26.20 -25.91
C LYS A 454 -10.17 -26.40 -24.66
N THR A 455 -9.11 -25.60 -24.51
CA THR A 455 -8.28 -25.60 -23.30
C THR A 455 -9.08 -25.10 -22.10
N VAL A 456 -9.88 -24.04 -22.26
CA VAL A 456 -10.75 -23.49 -21.19
C VAL A 456 -11.75 -24.55 -20.71
N GLU A 457 -12.50 -25.16 -21.62
CA GLU A 457 -13.44 -26.25 -21.30
C GLU A 457 -12.73 -27.39 -20.56
N GLY A 458 -11.55 -27.77 -21.05
CA GLY A 458 -10.74 -28.79 -20.43
C GLY A 458 -10.31 -28.45 -19.02
N MET A 459 -9.82 -27.23 -18.78
CA MET A 459 -9.41 -26.77 -17.46
C MET A 459 -10.58 -26.67 -16.49
N ARG A 460 -11.75 -26.21 -16.96
CA ARG A 460 -12.97 -26.18 -16.13
C ARG A 460 -13.39 -27.58 -15.70
N TYR A 461 -13.34 -28.56 -16.61
CA TYR A 461 -13.58 -29.96 -16.29
C TYR A 461 -12.60 -30.50 -15.23
N LEU A 462 -11.29 -30.25 -15.41
CA LEU A 462 -10.25 -30.72 -14.48
C LEU A 462 -10.42 -30.12 -13.07
N TYR A 463 -10.72 -28.82 -12.98
CA TYR A 463 -10.96 -28.13 -11.71
C TYR A 463 -12.19 -28.68 -10.99
N THR A 464 -13.27 -28.92 -11.73
CA THR A 464 -14.52 -29.52 -11.21
C THR A 464 -14.26 -30.94 -10.71
N LEU A 465 -13.61 -31.77 -11.53
CA LEU A 465 -13.26 -33.14 -11.16
C LEU A 465 -12.41 -33.21 -9.89
N ASN A 466 -11.45 -32.30 -9.73
CA ASN A 466 -10.59 -32.27 -8.55
C ASN A 466 -11.32 -31.79 -7.28
N ALA A 467 -12.29 -30.88 -7.41
CA ALA A 467 -13.15 -30.49 -6.28
C ALA A 467 -14.17 -31.59 -5.92
N GLU A 468 -14.58 -32.40 -6.90
CA GLU A 468 -15.50 -33.49 -6.66
C GLU A 468 -14.83 -34.70 -6.02
N LYS A 469 -13.74 -35.17 -6.64
CA LYS A 469 -13.13 -36.47 -6.37
C LYS A 469 -11.68 -36.36 -5.89
N GLY A 470 -11.08 -35.17 -5.90
CA GLY A 470 -9.67 -34.97 -5.66
C GLY A 470 -9.35 -34.30 -4.33
N SER A 471 -8.23 -33.58 -4.32
CA SER A 471 -7.71 -32.88 -3.14
C SER A 471 -8.42 -31.55 -2.85
N ALA A 472 -9.22 -31.04 -3.79
CA ALA A 472 -9.87 -29.73 -3.68
C ALA A 472 -11.24 -29.75 -2.98
N ARG A 473 -11.66 -30.88 -2.42
CA ARG A 473 -12.98 -31.08 -1.79
C ARG A 473 -13.27 -30.12 -0.64
N ASN A 474 -12.24 -29.69 0.09
CA ASN A 474 -12.41 -28.84 1.27
C ASN A 474 -12.80 -27.39 0.94
N ALA A 475 -12.75 -26.99 -0.32
CA ALA A 475 -13.27 -25.70 -0.78
C ALA A 475 -14.73 -25.76 -1.27
N ARG A 476 -15.40 -26.93 -1.17
CA ARG A 476 -16.82 -27.05 -1.50
C ARG A 476 -17.64 -26.09 -0.64
N ALA A 477 -18.40 -25.24 -1.29
CA ALA A 477 -19.37 -24.35 -0.66
C ALA A 477 -20.77 -24.78 -1.12
N PRO A 478 -21.64 -25.27 -0.21
CA PRO A 478 -22.97 -25.75 -0.60
C PRO A 478 -23.75 -24.72 -1.42
N GLY A 479 -24.40 -25.18 -2.49
CA GLY A 479 -25.10 -24.33 -3.44
C GLY A 479 -24.20 -23.60 -4.44
N TYR A 480 -22.87 -23.71 -4.35
CA TYR A 480 -21.96 -23.12 -5.33
C TYR A 480 -21.10 -24.19 -5.99
N ARG A 481 -21.11 -24.23 -7.32
CA ARG A 481 -20.32 -25.16 -8.12
C ARG A 481 -18.85 -24.72 -8.12
N VAL A 482 -18.10 -25.11 -7.11
CA VAL A 482 -16.68 -24.77 -6.93
C VAL A 482 -15.78 -25.80 -7.59
N GLY A 483 -14.82 -25.34 -8.39
CA GLY A 483 -13.70 -26.14 -8.89
C GLY A 483 -12.38 -25.57 -8.39
N GLY A 484 -11.35 -26.39 -8.23
CA GLY A 484 -10.10 -25.88 -7.66
C GLY A 484 -8.90 -26.80 -7.69
N LYS A 485 -7.76 -26.28 -7.23
CA LYS A 485 -6.48 -26.98 -7.12
C LYS A 485 -5.73 -26.58 -5.85
N THR A 486 -5.18 -27.58 -5.17
CA THR A 486 -4.31 -27.42 -4.00
C THR A 486 -2.84 -27.37 -4.42
N GLY A 487 -2.03 -26.55 -3.76
CA GLY A 487 -0.58 -26.54 -3.86
C GLY A 487 0.08 -26.61 -2.49
N THR A 488 0.89 -27.63 -2.23
CA THR A 488 1.79 -27.69 -1.08
C THR A 488 3.20 -27.74 -1.63
N ALA A 489 4.03 -26.78 -1.25
CA ALA A 489 5.43 -26.68 -1.62
C ALA A 489 6.29 -26.63 -0.37
N GLU A 490 7.45 -27.29 -0.40
CA GLU A 490 8.43 -27.15 0.66
C GLU A 490 8.96 -25.72 0.67
N LYS A 491 8.95 -25.05 1.83
CA LYS A 491 9.40 -23.66 1.92
C LYS A 491 10.90 -23.57 1.67
N VAL A 492 11.32 -22.64 0.82
CA VAL A 492 12.73 -22.34 0.59
C VAL A 492 13.24 -21.40 1.69
N ILE A 493 14.21 -21.86 2.48
CA ILE A 493 14.86 -21.09 3.54
C ILE A 493 16.36 -21.05 3.24
N ASN A 494 16.92 -19.85 3.09
CA ASN A 494 18.33 -19.64 2.76
C ASN A 494 18.80 -20.46 1.53
N GLY A 495 17.94 -20.57 0.51
CA GLY A 495 18.21 -21.29 -0.74
C GLY A 495 18.10 -22.82 -0.64
N ARG A 496 17.53 -23.37 0.43
CA ARG A 496 17.31 -24.82 0.60
C ARG A 496 15.86 -25.11 0.98
N TYR A 497 15.33 -26.23 0.50
CA TYR A 497 14.00 -26.70 0.90
C TYR A 497 13.98 -27.13 2.37
N SER A 498 13.00 -26.63 3.12
CA SER A 498 12.69 -27.08 4.47
C SER A 498 11.92 -28.39 4.42
N LYS A 499 12.28 -29.34 5.28
CA LYS A 499 11.54 -30.60 5.46
C LYS A 499 10.37 -30.47 6.42
N GLU A 500 10.27 -29.35 7.12
CA GLU A 500 9.32 -29.15 8.22
C GLU A 500 8.29 -28.07 7.94
N LEU A 501 8.59 -27.15 7.00
CA LEU A 501 7.77 -25.98 6.74
C LEU A 501 7.31 -25.98 5.30
N ASN A 502 6.00 -25.84 5.14
CA ASN A 502 5.33 -25.79 3.84
C ASN A 502 4.82 -24.38 3.53
N PHE A 503 4.80 -24.03 2.25
CA PHE A 503 4.00 -22.93 1.72
C PHE A 503 2.78 -23.52 1.01
N ASN A 504 1.60 -23.24 1.53
CA ASN A 504 0.35 -23.81 1.05
C ASN A 504 -0.46 -22.80 0.27
N THR A 505 -1.01 -23.24 -0.84
CA THR A 505 -1.84 -22.46 -1.75
C THR A 505 -3.09 -23.22 -2.13
N PHE A 506 -4.16 -22.48 -2.38
CA PHE A 506 -5.38 -23.03 -2.96
C PHE A 506 -5.94 -22.03 -3.95
N VAL A 507 -6.33 -22.53 -5.13
CA VAL A 507 -7.08 -21.78 -6.12
C VAL A 507 -8.45 -22.40 -6.29
N ALA A 508 -9.49 -21.57 -6.25
CA ALA A 508 -10.87 -21.94 -6.48
C ALA A 508 -11.49 -21.00 -7.52
N ALA A 509 -12.31 -21.53 -8.42
CA ALA A 509 -13.15 -20.72 -9.30
C ALA A 509 -14.61 -21.15 -9.14
N PHE A 510 -15.55 -20.20 -9.25
CA PHE A 510 -16.97 -20.47 -9.08
C PHE A 510 -17.86 -19.41 -9.77
N PRO A 511 -19.09 -19.79 -10.19
CA PRO A 511 -19.53 -21.18 -10.41
C PRO A 511 -18.83 -21.78 -11.66
N MET A 512 -18.51 -23.08 -11.68
CA MET A 512 -17.63 -23.65 -12.72
C MET A 512 -18.20 -23.68 -14.14
N ASP A 513 -19.51 -23.66 -14.31
CA ASP A 513 -20.15 -23.67 -15.64
C ASP A 513 -20.00 -22.33 -16.35
N ASP A 514 -20.02 -21.23 -15.58
CA ASP A 514 -19.65 -19.90 -16.04
C ASP A 514 -18.89 -19.16 -14.93
N PRO A 515 -17.57 -19.38 -14.80
CA PRO A 515 -16.76 -18.81 -13.74
C PRO A 515 -16.81 -17.29 -13.74
N GLN A 516 -17.35 -16.73 -12.65
CA GLN A 516 -17.41 -15.29 -12.42
C GLN A 516 -16.26 -14.82 -11.55
N TYR A 517 -15.91 -15.61 -10.52
CA TYR A 517 -14.91 -15.24 -9.53
C TYR A 517 -13.88 -16.34 -9.32
N LEU A 518 -12.66 -15.90 -9.01
CA LEU A 518 -11.57 -16.74 -8.57
C LEU A 518 -11.13 -16.33 -7.16
N VAL A 519 -11.03 -17.29 -6.26
CA VAL A 519 -10.47 -17.13 -4.92
C VAL A 519 -9.12 -17.83 -4.88
N PHE A 520 -8.07 -17.10 -4.52
CA PHE A 520 -6.75 -17.67 -4.29
C PHE A 520 -6.33 -17.38 -2.86
N THR A 521 -6.00 -18.42 -2.10
CA THR A 521 -5.61 -18.32 -0.69
C THR A 521 -4.24 -18.91 -0.45
N ILE A 522 -3.48 -18.34 0.48
CA ILE A 522 -2.18 -18.83 0.93
C ILE A 522 -2.15 -19.01 2.45
N ALA A 523 -1.38 -19.99 2.90
CA ALA A 523 -0.95 -20.15 4.28
C ALA A 523 0.57 -20.43 4.28
N ASP A 524 1.33 -19.54 4.92
CA ASP A 524 2.78 -19.62 5.02
C ASP A 524 3.19 -20.32 6.32
N ALA A 525 3.86 -21.47 6.20
CA ALA A 525 4.27 -22.32 7.32
C ALA A 525 3.12 -22.65 8.29
N PRO A 526 1.95 -23.16 7.82
CA PRO A 526 0.89 -23.56 8.72
C PRO A 526 1.26 -24.85 9.45
N HIS A 527 0.78 -24.98 10.68
CA HIS A 527 0.78 -26.22 11.44
C HIS A 527 -0.58 -26.94 11.34
N PRO A 528 -0.61 -28.26 11.58
CA PRO A 528 -1.87 -28.99 11.69
C PRO A 528 -2.76 -28.40 12.78
N GLU A 529 -4.04 -28.23 12.50
CA GLU A 529 -5.01 -27.71 13.48
C GLU A 529 -5.09 -28.60 14.73
N LYS A 530 -5.01 -29.92 14.54
CA LYS A 530 -5.11 -30.92 15.60
C LYS A 530 -4.03 -31.99 15.46
N PRO A 531 -3.58 -32.61 16.56
CA PRO A 531 -2.70 -33.78 16.49
C PRO A 531 -3.28 -34.87 15.60
N GLY A 532 -2.46 -35.44 14.71
CA GLY A 532 -2.87 -36.48 13.76
C GLY A 532 -3.43 -35.96 12.43
N MET A 533 -3.61 -34.65 12.25
CA MET A 533 -3.89 -34.05 10.94
C MET A 533 -2.59 -33.73 10.19
N THR A 534 -2.69 -33.66 8.86
CA THR A 534 -1.60 -33.17 8.01
C THR A 534 -1.71 -31.67 7.80
N ASP A 535 -0.58 -31.03 7.58
CA ASP A 535 -0.42 -29.60 7.30
C ASP A 535 -0.55 -29.27 5.81
N VAL A 536 -1.10 -30.16 4.97
CA VAL A 536 -1.25 -29.93 3.53
C VAL A 536 -2.29 -28.86 3.23
N ALA A 537 -2.20 -28.24 2.04
CA ALA A 537 -3.00 -27.08 1.65
C ALA A 537 -4.52 -27.31 1.70
N ALA A 538 -4.97 -28.55 1.46
CA ALA A 538 -6.38 -28.90 1.56
C ALA A 538 -6.96 -28.62 2.97
N ASN A 539 -6.16 -28.78 4.02
CA ASN A 539 -6.61 -28.66 5.41
C ASN A 539 -6.49 -27.24 5.98
N ASN A 540 -5.91 -26.29 5.22
CA ASN A 540 -5.78 -24.89 5.64
C ASN A 540 -6.26 -23.94 4.55
N ALA A 541 -5.46 -23.69 3.52
CA ALA A 541 -5.80 -22.81 2.39
C ALA A 541 -7.12 -23.20 1.73
N GLY A 542 -7.37 -24.49 1.50
CA GLY A 542 -8.63 -24.98 0.94
C GLY A 542 -9.85 -24.69 1.82
N VAL A 543 -9.70 -24.80 3.14
CA VAL A 543 -10.76 -24.47 4.11
C VAL A 543 -11.04 -22.98 4.10
N MET A 544 -9.99 -22.14 4.09
CA MET A 544 -10.14 -20.68 3.99
C MET A 544 -10.85 -20.29 2.69
N ALA A 545 -10.48 -20.89 1.56
CA ALA A 545 -11.14 -20.63 0.28
C ALA A 545 -12.63 -21.00 0.31
N GLY A 546 -12.98 -22.18 0.82
CA GLY A 546 -14.38 -22.62 0.95
C GLY A 546 -15.21 -21.69 1.84
N ASN A 547 -14.64 -21.24 2.96
CA ASN A 547 -15.30 -20.29 3.87
C ASN A 547 -15.50 -18.90 3.24
N ILE A 548 -14.49 -18.39 2.53
CA ILE A 548 -14.59 -17.13 1.78
C ILE A 548 -15.71 -17.22 0.75
N ILE A 549 -15.73 -18.28 -0.07
CA ILE A 549 -16.77 -18.47 -1.09
C ILE A 549 -18.15 -18.51 -0.45
N ARG A 550 -18.33 -19.36 0.57
CA ARG A 550 -19.61 -19.54 1.27
C ARG A 550 -20.16 -18.23 1.84
N ARG A 551 -19.29 -17.36 2.36
CA ARG A 551 -19.67 -16.08 3.00
C ARG A 551 -19.81 -14.93 1.99
N ALA A 552 -19.04 -14.92 0.91
CA ALA A 552 -18.97 -13.81 -0.04
C ALA A 552 -19.84 -13.98 -1.29
N ALA A 553 -20.13 -15.21 -1.73
CA ALA A 553 -20.75 -15.46 -3.04
C ALA A 553 -22.10 -14.73 -3.23
N ALA A 554 -22.95 -14.68 -2.20
CA ALA A 554 -24.21 -13.94 -2.26
C ALA A 554 -24.00 -12.41 -2.35
N MET A 555 -22.98 -11.87 -1.67
CA MET A 555 -22.62 -10.44 -1.75
C MET A 555 -22.10 -10.07 -3.15
N LEU A 556 -21.45 -11.03 -3.81
CA LEU A 556 -20.97 -10.94 -5.19
C LEU A 556 -22.07 -11.16 -6.24
N GLY A 557 -23.33 -11.37 -5.82
CA GLY A 557 -24.46 -11.58 -6.73
C GLY A 557 -24.52 -12.98 -7.37
N VAL A 558 -23.68 -13.92 -6.94
CA VAL A 558 -23.75 -15.31 -7.40
C VAL A 558 -24.92 -16.00 -6.70
N LYS A 559 -25.90 -16.48 -7.47
CA LYS A 559 -27.05 -17.21 -6.93
C LYS A 559 -26.65 -18.65 -6.57
N PRO A 560 -27.06 -19.16 -5.40
CA PRO A 560 -26.84 -20.56 -5.09
C PRO A 560 -27.75 -21.45 -5.93
N ASP A 561 -27.23 -22.61 -6.34
CA ASP A 561 -27.92 -23.67 -7.06
C ASP A 561 -27.73 -25.00 -6.32
N PHE A 562 -28.82 -25.51 -5.75
CA PHE A 562 -28.86 -26.76 -5.00
C PHE A 562 -29.38 -27.95 -5.82
N SER A 563 -29.68 -27.77 -7.10
CA SER A 563 -30.31 -28.80 -7.94
C SER A 563 -29.48 -30.10 -8.01
N HIS A 564 -28.14 -29.98 -8.02
CA HIS A 564 -27.22 -31.12 -8.07
C HIS A 564 -27.01 -31.81 -6.71
N GLU A 565 -27.18 -31.10 -5.59
CA GLU A 565 -27.01 -31.68 -4.24
C GLU A 565 -28.19 -32.58 -3.87
N ASN A 566 -29.40 -32.17 -4.25
CA ASN A 566 -30.63 -32.94 -4.04
C ASN A 566 -30.64 -34.27 -4.81
N GLY A 567 -30.01 -34.32 -5.99
CA GLY A 567 -29.87 -35.55 -6.79
C GLY A 567 -29.00 -36.60 -6.07
N ALA A 568 -27.95 -36.19 -5.37
CA ALA A 568 -27.12 -37.10 -4.58
C ALA A 568 -27.85 -37.64 -3.34
N THR A 569 -28.78 -36.87 -2.77
CA THR A 569 -29.59 -37.31 -1.62
C THR A 569 -30.62 -38.37 -2.04
N LEU A 570 -31.27 -38.22 -3.19
CA LEU A 570 -32.26 -39.18 -3.71
C LEU A 570 -31.66 -40.56 -4.03
N VAL A 571 -30.40 -40.63 -4.48
CA VAL A 571 -29.71 -41.89 -4.77
C VAL A 571 -29.27 -42.61 -3.49
N SER A 572 -29.19 -41.94 -2.33
CA SER A 572 -28.87 -42.58 -1.05
C SER A 572 -30.07 -43.23 -0.34
N TYR A 573 -31.29 -43.00 -0.85
CA TYR A 573 -32.54 -43.60 -0.35
C TYR A 573 -33.12 -44.67 -1.30
N GLN A 574 -32.38 -45.06 -2.34
CA GLN A 574 -32.67 -46.20 -3.22
C GLN A 574 -31.56 -47.22 -3.09
#